data_AF-A0A9E9ME03-F1
#
_entry.id   AF-A0A9E9ME03-F1
#
_cell.length_a   1.000
_cell.length_b   1.000
_cell.length_c   1.000
_cell.angle_alpha   90.00
_cell.angle_beta   90.00
_cell.angle_gamma   90.00
#
_symmetry.space_group_name_H-M   'P 1'
#
loop_
_entity.id
_entity.type
_entity.pdbx_description
1 polymer ?
#
loop_
_entity_poly.entity_id
_entity_poly.type
_entity_poly.pdbx_seq_one_letter_code
_entity_poly.pdbx_strand_id
1 'polypeptide(L)'
;MSQPEQCWYIRTPIQQGEIFSSWLIRSALDVGCSPMVLIEALWGKWRALTIDLDKGVDAERFDALLSHSMESKQKIQQSMLSSVVSQIQPNYDSNQNIPWVLSLGTRNRSNTSGRQVCVECLKSHENPPYLRLMWRIGWHCSCVEHQLSLIDHCPECGVTIQPFKADMEHGCLAICTTCGFDLRRCEESKNINLNALNFQNKAEQVLKQKIGFYNQSPVTTQVWFEIARSWLSEIRFLVNTPNKNVIQLFESFDVNLHLSHPVTPLAFEYLSTQERIDLLSMLDQIMDIPCDLLVQRSKEYGVSRANFWDKRKKLPVQLQQMKDLMIKPTRRYPVSRAAITVTKPKSKATVQRQWLNLLRRSNNSGAMHID
;
A
#
# COMPACT_ATOMS: atom_id res chain seq x y z
N MET A 1 44.24 -25.30 22.18
CA MET A 1 43.49 -24.09 22.56
C MET A 1 42.65 -23.70 21.38
N SER A 2 41.35 -24.02 21.41
CA SER A 2 40.39 -23.52 20.43
C SER A 2 40.46 -22.00 20.45
N GLN A 3 40.66 -21.37 19.29
CA GLN A 3 40.51 -19.92 19.20
C GLN A 3 39.10 -19.57 19.71
N PRO A 4 38.94 -18.58 20.59
CA PRO A 4 37.61 -18.13 20.97
C PRO A 4 36.88 -17.77 19.67
N GLU A 5 35.72 -18.40 19.43
CA GLU A 5 34.87 -18.03 18.32
C GLU A 5 34.59 -16.53 18.45
N GLN A 6 35.09 -15.74 17.49
CA GLN A 6 34.79 -14.32 17.43
C GLN A 6 33.30 -14.16 17.13
N CYS A 7 32.52 -14.09 18.20
CA CYS A 7 31.10 -13.83 18.11
C CYS A 7 30.89 -12.31 18.13
N TRP A 8 30.30 -11.79 17.07
CA TRP A 8 29.88 -10.40 16.96
C TRP A 8 28.38 -10.31 17.24
N TYR A 9 27.92 -9.18 17.79
CA TYR A 9 26.52 -9.00 18.20
C TYR A 9 25.97 -7.68 17.71
N ILE A 10 24.73 -7.72 17.23
CA ILE A 10 23.89 -6.56 16.93
C ILE A 10 23.32 -6.04 18.25
N ARG A 11 23.81 -4.88 18.68
CA ARG A 11 23.37 -4.19 19.90
C ARG A 11 22.28 -3.14 19.66
N THR A 12 22.10 -2.74 18.41
CA THR A 12 21.17 -1.71 18.00
C THR A 12 19.73 -2.12 18.33
N PRO A 13 19.01 -1.36 19.17
CA PRO A 13 17.68 -1.75 19.57
C PRO A 13 16.66 -1.48 18.46
N ILE A 14 15.73 -2.44 18.27
CA ILE A 14 14.51 -2.27 17.48
C ILE A 14 13.67 -1.18 18.14
N GLN A 15 13.32 -0.16 17.37
CA GLN A 15 12.45 0.93 17.81
C GLN A 15 10.98 0.52 17.82
N GLN A 16 10.15 1.27 18.55
CA GLN A 16 8.73 1.00 18.62
C GLN A 16 8.08 1.13 17.24
N GLY A 17 7.45 0.03 16.79
CA GLY A 17 6.82 -0.05 15.48
C GLY A 17 7.78 0.01 14.31
N GLU A 18 9.09 -0.18 14.53
CA GLU A 18 10.07 -0.28 13.45
C GLU A 18 9.88 -1.55 12.62
N ILE A 19 10.07 -1.42 11.31
CA ILE A 19 9.99 -2.57 10.40
C ILE A 19 11.33 -3.31 10.31
N PHE A 20 11.26 -4.62 10.14
CA PHE A 20 12.40 -5.55 10.15
C PHE A 20 13.60 -5.08 9.33
N SER A 21 13.39 -4.68 8.07
CA SER A 21 14.49 -4.24 7.22
C SER A 21 15.08 -2.88 7.62
N SER A 22 14.29 -1.97 8.20
CA SER A 22 14.80 -0.72 8.77
C SER A 22 15.78 -1.01 9.89
N TRP A 23 15.42 -1.93 10.80
CA TRP A 23 16.26 -2.30 11.91
C TRP A 23 17.58 -2.92 11.44
N LEU A 24 17.54 -3.83 10.47
CA LEU A 24 18.77 -4.43 9.92
C LEU A 24 19.69 -3.38 9.27
N ILE A 25 19.12 -2.43 8.51
CA ILE A 25 19.91 -1.36 7.90
C ILE A 25 20.52 -0.45 8.97
N ARG A 26 19.72 -0.01 9.94
CA ARG A 26 20.22 0.77 11.08
C ARG A 26 21.29 0.03 11.87
N SER A 27 21.12 -1.27 12.07
CA SER A 27 22.09 -2.12 12.77
C SER A 27 23.43 -2.15 12.05
N ALA A 28 23.43 -2.25 10.72
CA ALA A 28 24.65 -2.20 9.93
C ALA A 28 25.36 -0.84 10.06
N LEU A 29 24.59 0.25 9.94
CA LEU A 29 25.13 1.61 10.05
C LEU A 29 25.69 1.89 11.46
N ASP A 30 25.02 1.42 12.51
CA ASP A 30 25.43 1.58 13.92
C ASP A 30 26.74 0.84 14.24
N VAL A 31 26.96 -0.35 13.64
CA VAL A 31 28.23 -1.08 13.76
C VAL A 31 29.30 -0.60 12.76
N GLY A 32 28.99 0.42 11.95
CA GLY A 32 29.93 1.04 11.02
C GLY A 32 30.23 0.21 9.77
N CYS A 33 29.26 -0.58 9.27
CA CYS A 33 29.39 -1.31 8.02
C CYS A 33 28.22 -1.04 7.06
N SER A 34 28.37 -1.44 5.79
CA SER A 34 27.26 -1.35 4.84
C SER A 34 26.20 -2.41 5.16
N PRO A 35 24.91 -2.16 4.86
CA PRO A 35 23.87 -3.18 5.00
C PRO A 35 24.17 -4.46 4.23
N MET A 36 24.91 -4.39 3.12
CA MET A 36 25.35 -5.57 2.38
C MET A 36 26.31 -6.44 3.22
N VAL A 37 27.28 -5.82 3.90
CA VAL A 37 28.25 -6.53 4.73
C VAL A 37 27.57 -7.23 5.90
N LEU A 38 26.65 -6.56 6.61
CA LEU A 38 25.90 -7.20 7.71
C LEU A 38 25.09 -8.40 7.21
N ILE A 39 24.39 -8.24 6.08
CA ILE A 39 23.54 -9.29 5.51
C ILE A 39 24.38 -10.49 5.05
N GLU A 40 25.54 -10.25 4.44
CA GLU A 40 26.47 -11.31 4.06
C GLU A 40 27.07 -12.03 5.28
N ALA A 41 27.37 -11.29 6.36
CA ALA A 41 27.83 -11.87 7.60
C ALA A 41 26.76 -12.76 8.27
N LEU A 42 25.48 -12.40 8.17
CA LEU A 42 24.37 -13.19 8.70
C LEU A 42 24.03 -14.43 7.86
N TRP A 43 23.96 -14.27 6.54
CA TRP A 43 23.32 -15.26 5.65
C TRP A 43 24.15 -15.64 4.42
N GLY A 44 25.43 -15.28 4.40
CA GLY A 44 26.37 -15.58 3.33
C GLY A 44 25.93 -15.00 1.99
N LYS A 45 25.99 -15.82 0.93
CA LYS A 45 25.72 -15.39 -0.47
C LYS A 45 24.24 -15.09 -0.76
N TRP A 46 23.36 -15.13 0.23
CA TRP A 46 21.93 -14.87 0.02
C TRP A 46 21.67 -13.39 -0.28
N ARG A 47 21.01 -13.11 -1.41
CA ARG A 47 20.73 -11.75 -1.87
C ARG A 47 19.48 -11.15 -1.18
N ALA A 48 19.47 -11.11 0.15
CA ALA A 48 18.33 -10.71 0.97
C ALA A 48 17.80 -9.31 0.63
N LEU A 49 18.69 -8.36 0.33
CA LEU A 49 18.33 -6.99 -0.07
C LEU A 49 17.77 -6.88 -1.50
N THR A 50 17.49 -7.99 -2.18
CA THR A 50 16.84 -7.99 -3.51
C THR A 50 15.39 -8.48 -3.49
N ILE A 51 14.92 -8.90 -2.32
CA ILE A 51 13.56 -9.38 -2.08
C ILE A 51 12.87 -8.49 -1.04
N ASP A 52 11.59 -8.73 -0.80
CA ASP A 52 10.86 -8.05 0.28
C ASP A 52 11.15 -8.71 1.63
N LEU A 53 12.28 -8.33 2.23
CA LEU A 53 12.77 -8.91 3.50
C LEU A 53 11.78 -8.72 4.66
N ASP A 54 10.92 -7.70 4.60
CA ASP A 54 9.92 -7.41 5.64
C ASP A 54 8.83 -8.49 5.73
N LYS A 55 8.69 -9.35 4.71
CA LYS A 55 7.82 -10.54 4.76
C LYS A 55 8.34 -11.64 5.68
N GLY A 56 9.58 -11.51 6.15
CA GLY A 56 10.23 -12.45 7.04
C GLY A 56 11.28 -13.31 6.33
N VAL A 57 11.89 -14.19 7.12
CA VAL A 57 12.91 -15.16 6.69
C VAL A 57 12.49 -16.56 7.17
N ASP A 58 13.08 -17.61 6.59
CA ASP A 58 12.87 -18.96 7.10
C ASP A 58 13.50 -19.19 8.47
N ALA A 59 13.19 -20.33 9.10
CA ALA A 59 13.62 -20.66 10.45
C ALA A 59 15.15 -20.68 10.59
N GLU A 60 15.88 -21.24 9.62
CA GLU A 60 17.34 -21.33 9.66
C GLU A 60 17.98 -19.94 9.67
N ARG A 61 17.54 -19.06 8.76
CA ARG A 61 18.00 -17.67 8.70
C ARG A 61 17.59 -16.86 9.93
N PHE A 62 16.42 -17.16 10.48
CA PHE A 62 15.95 -16.52 11.69
C PHE A 62 16.78 -16.91 12.91
N ASP A 63 17.13 -18.19 13.05
CA ASP A 63 17.97 -18.69 14.15
C ASP A 63 19.40 -18.16 14.03
N ALA A 64 19.95 -18.07 12.82
CA ALA A 64 21.24 -17.41 12.57
C ALA A 64 21.23 -15.91 12.94
N LEU A 65 20.13 -15.22 12.69
CA LEU A 65 19.97 -13.83 13.14
C LEU A 65 19.90 -13.75 14.67
N LEU A 66 19.18 -14.66 15.32
CA LEU A 66 19.05 -14.69 16.78
C LEU A 66 20.37 -14.92 17.49
N SER A 67 21.26 -15.77 16.95
CA SER A 67 22.57 -16.03 17.56
C SER A 67 23.47 -14.78 17.60
N HIS A 68 23.22 -13.82 16.71
CA HIS A 68 23.93 -12.55 16.62
C HIS A 68 23.14 -11.35 17.15
N SER A 69 21.92 -11.53 17.67
CA SER A 69 21.06 -10.42 18.09
C SER A 69 20.91 -10.34 19.60
N MET A 70 20.96 -9.12 20.15
CA MET A 70 20.56 -8.87 21.55
C MET A 70 19.04 -8.69 21.72
N GLU A 71 18.29 -8.63 20.61
CA GLU A 71 16.83 -8.49 20.62
C GLU A 71 16.14 -9.84 20.81
N SER A 72 15.00 -9.82 21.50
CA SER A 72 14.23 -11.05 21.72
C SER A 72 13.58 -11.54 20.43
N LYS A 73 13.43 -12.87 20.31
CA LYS A 73 12.68 -13.53 19.23
C LYS A 73 11.33 -12.86 18.96
N GLN A 74 10.58 -12.57 20.02
CA GLN A 74 9.27 -11.94 19.92
C GLN A 74 9.36 -10.53 19.31
N LYS A 75 10.33 -9.71 19.74
CA LYS A 75 10.48 -8.34 19.25
C LYS A 75 10.88 -8.29 17.78
N ILE A 76 11.76 -9.19 17.34
CA ILE A 76 12.11 -9.33 15.91
C ILE A 76 10.87 -9.77 15.11
N GLN A 77 10.13 -10.78 15.56
CA GLN A 77 8.91 -11.24 14.87
C GLN A 77 7.84 -10.15 14.77
N GLN A 78 7.71 -9.30 15.80
CA GLN A 78 6.79 -8.16 15.81
C GLN A 78 7.17 -7.05 14.83
N SER A 79 8.43 -7.00 14.38
CA SER A 79 8.88 -6.04 13.34
C SER A 79 8.58 -6.49 11.91
N MET A 80 8.12 -7.74 11.71
CA MET A 80 7.81 -8.30 10.40
C MET A 80 6.35 -8.06 10.00
N LEU A 81 6.07 -8.07 8.69
CA LEU A 81 4.72 -7.90 8.14
C LEU A 81 3.72 -8.94 8.64
N SER A 82 4.16 -10.16 8.91
CA SER A 82 3.32 -11.25 9.43
C SER A 82 2.59 -10.87 10.72
N SER A 83 3.17 -10.03 11.57
CA SER A 83 2.56 -9.58 12.83
C SER A 83 1.24 -8.80 12.65
N VAL A 84 1.06 -8.16 11.48
CA VAL A 84 -0.15 -7.43 11.10
C VAL A 84 -0.98 -8.23 10.11
N VAL A 85 -0.35 -8.77 9.06
CA VAL A 85 -1.03 -9.41 7.93
C VAL A 85 -1.82 -10.63 8.36
N SER A 86 -1.31 -11.45 9.28
CA SER A 86 -1.99 -12.66 9.74
C SER A 86 -3.36 -12.38 10.38
N GLN A 87 -3.60 -11.14 10.86
CA GLN A 87 -4.90 -10.73 11.40
C GLN A 87 -5.91 -10.43 10.29
N ILE A 88 -5.44 -9.89 9.16
CA ILE A 88 -6.25 -9.51 7.99
C ILE A 88 -6.54 -10.73 7.13
N GLN A 89 -5.52 -11.54 6.87
CA GLN A 89 -5.59 -12.71 6.01
C GLN A 89 -4.71 -13.82 6.60
N PRO A 90 -5.26 -14.75 7.40
CA PRO A 90 -4.46 -15.79 8.07
C PRO A 90 -3.68 -16.72 7.12
N ASN A 91 -4.25 -17.01 5.95
CA ASN A 91 -3.69 -17.96 4.98
C ASN A 91 -3.19 -17.25 3.72
N TYR A 92 -2.32 -16.24 3.88
CA TYR A 92 -1.72 -15.54 2.74
C TYR A 92 -0.49 -16.28 2.20
N ASP A 93 -0.30 -16.23 0.88
CA ASP A 93 0.94 -16.68 0.24
C ASP A 93 1.95 -15.52 0.25
N SER A 94 3.04 -15.67 0.98
CA SER A 94 4.10 -14.66 1.08
C SER A 94 4.81 -14.42 -0.26
N ASN A 95 4.72 -15.34 -1.21
CA ASN A 95 5.31 -15.18 -2.55
C ASN A 95 4.44 -14.34 -3.49
N GLN A 96 3.19 -14.07 -3.12
CA GLN A 96 2.26 -13.29 -3.94
C GLN A 96 2.13 -11.85 -3.43
N ASN A 97 1.38 -11.04 -4.19
CA ASN A 97 0.94 -9.74 -3.72
C ASN A 97 -0.10 -9.96 -2.62
N ILE A 98 0.16 -9.44 -1.43
CA ILE A 98 -0.71 -9.59 -0.27
C ILE A 98 -1.67 -8.40 -0.26
N PRO A 99 -2.99 -8.60 -0.28
CA PRO A 99 -3.95 -7.51 -0.18
C PRO A 99 -3.63 -6.57 0.99
N TRP A 100 -3.68 -5.27 0.72
CA TRP A 100 -3.36 -4.22 1.70
C TRP A 100 -1.91 -4.12 2.14
N VAL A 101 -0.98 -4.91 1.62
CA VAL A 101 0.45 -4.73 1.87
C VAL A 101 1.07 -4.08 0.65
N LEU A 102 1.77 -2.97 0.84
CA LEU A 102 2.44 -2.29 -0.25
C LEU A 102 3.50 -3.18 -0.90
N SER A 103 3.39 -3.32 -2.21
CA SER A 103 4.33 -4.07 -3.02
C SER A 103 5.53 -3.20 -3.37
N LEU A 104 6.74 -3.77 -3.25
CA LEU A 104 7.97 -3.06 -3.56
C LEU A 104 8.25 -2.97 -5.07
N GLY A 105 7.83 -3.97 -5.85
CA GLY A 105 8.18 -4.08 -7.27
C GLY A 105 9.70 -4.03 -7.46
N THR A 106 10.41 -5.00 -6.90
CA THR A 106 11.88 -4.99 -6.78
C THR A 106 12.58 -5.31 -8.10
N ARG A 107 13.71 -4.63 -8.33
CA ARG A 107 14.71 -4.95 -9.35
C ARG A 107 16.09 -4.76 -8.70
N ASN A 108 16.79 -5.86 -8.42
CA ASN A 108 17.95 -5.85 -7.52
C ASN A 108 17.57 -5.18 -6.18
N ARG A 109 18.42 -4.27 -5.67
CA ARG A 109 18.15 -3.49 -4.45
C ARG A 109 17.24 -2.29 -4.68
N SER A 110 16.75 -2.09 -5.91
CA SER A 110 15.83 -0.99 -6.21
C SER A 110 14.38 -1.44 -6.09
N ASN A 111 13.50 -0.55 -5.66
CA ASN A 111 12.05 -0.73 -5.64
C ASN A 111 11.37 0.38 -6.45
N THR A 112 10.19 0.07 -7.00
CA THR A 112 9.41 0.99 -7.84
C THR A 112 8.24 1.60 -7.09
N SER A 113 7.92 1.05 -5.91
CA SER A 113 6.85 1.51 -5.04
C SER A 113 7.08 0.98 -3.62
N GLY A 114 6.10 1.26 -2.75
CA GLY A 114 5.86 0.52 -1.52
C GLY A 114 6.75 0.84 -0.32
N ARG A 115 7.49 1.95 -0.39
CA ARG A 115 8.13 2.59 0.76
C ARG A 115 7.55 4.00 0.88
N GLN A 116 7.18 4.39 2.09
CA GLN A 116 6.68 5.73 2.40
C GLN A 116 7.14 6.13 3.79
N VAL A 117 7.26 7.44 4.03
CA VAL A 117 7.74 8.00 5.30
C VAL A 117 6.96 9.24 5.70
N CYS A 118 6.92 9.48 7.00
CA CYS A 118 6.58 10.79 7.56
C CYS A 118 7.87 11.57 7.78
N VAL A 119 8.02 12.71 7.11
CA VAL A 119 9.23 13.54 7.20
C VAL A 119 9.43 14.11 8.61
N GLU A 120 8.35 14.39 9.33
CA GLU A 120 8.41 14.84 10.73
C GLU A 120 8.81 13.70 11.69
N CYS A 121 8.32 12.47 11.49
CA CYS A 121 8.79 11.33 12.29
C CYS A 121 10.29 11.09 12.14
N LEU A 122 10.87 11.40 10.97
CA LEU A 122 12.31 11.28 10.73
C LEU A 122 13.13 12.39 11.43
N LYS A 123 12.51 13.49 11.87
CA LYS A 123 13.16 14.57 12.64
C LYS A 123 13.34 14.24 14.12
N SER A 124 12.67 13.20 14.62
CA SER A 124 12.72 12.84 16.05
C SER A 124 14.16 12.80 16.57
N HIS A 125 14.42 13.56 17.63
CA HIS A 125 15.74 13.64 18.25
C HIS A 125 16.04 12.48 19.20
N GLU A 126 15.00 11.75 19.62
CA GLU A 126 15.13 10.67 20.60
C GLU A 126 15.67 9.39 19.97
N ASN A 127 15.45 9.19 18.66
CA ASN A 127 15.80 7.95 17.97
C ASN A 127 16.40 8.24 16.58
N PRO A 128 17.37 7.43 16.11
CA PRO A 128 17.83 7.54 14.73
C PRO A 128 16.64 7.39 13.75
N PRO A 129 16.65 8.04 12.58
CA PRO A 129 15.57 7.89 11.61
C PRO A 129 15.32 6.42 11.24
N TYR A 130 14.07 5.95 11.37
CA TYR A 130 13.66 4.57 11.09
C TYR A 130 12.35 4.51 10.32
N LEU A 131 12.11 3.40 9.62
CA LEU A 131 10.87 3.16 8.90
C LEU A 131 9.89 2.35 9.75
N ARG A 132 8.62 2.75 9.74
CA ARG A 132 7.59 2.10 10.55
C ARG A 132 6.93 0.93 9.81
N LEU A 133 6.57 -0.11 10.55
CA LEU A 133 5.85 -1.29 10.05
C LEU A 133 4.54 -0.90 9.37
N MET A 134 3.74 -0.06 10.03
CA MET A 134 2.44 0.36 9.51
C MET A 134 2.55 1.18 8.22
N TRP A 135 3.71 1.79 7.92
CA TRP A 135 3.94 2.45 6.64
C TRP A 135 4.03 1.48 5.46
N ARG A 136 4.13 0.17 5.69
CA ARG A 136 3.97 -0.83 4.61
C ARG A 136 2.53 -1.24 4.37
N ILE A 137 1.57 -0.70 5.14
CA ILE A 137 0.16 -1.04 5.01
C ILE A 137 -0.54 -0.03 4.11
N GLY A 138 -1.29 -0.55 3.14
CA GLY A 138 -1.80 0.18 1.99
C GLY A 138 -2.81 1.28 2.31
N TRP A 139 -3.52 1.19 3.44
CA TRP A 139 -4.42 2.26 3.87
C TRP A 139 -3.73 3.35 4.69
N HIS A 140 -2.52 3.11 5.17
CA HIS A 140 -1.80 4.05 6.03
C HIS A 140 -1.12 5.11 5.16
N CYS A 141 -1.87 6.12 4.72
CA CYS A 141 -1.38 7.18 3.82
C CYS A 141 -1.02 8.48 4.56
N SER A 142 -1.41 8.59 5.82
CA SER A 142 -1.18 9.77 6.64
C SER A 142 -0.53 9.41 7.97
N CYS A 143 0.28 10.32 8.51
CA CYS A 143 0.81 10.21 9.85
C CYS A 143 -0.19 10.77 10.86
N VAL A 144 -0.70 9.92 11.78
CA VAL A 144 -1.62 10.35 12.84
C VAL A 144 -0.92 11.28 13.85
N GLU A 145 0.36 11.06 14.13
CA GLU A 145 1.13 11.88 15.07
C GLU A 145 1.31 13.32 14.56
N HIS A 146 1.67 13.48 13.28
CA HIS A 146 2.07 14.77 12.71
C HIS A 146 1.03 15.42 11.81
N GLN A 147 -0.07 14.70 11.53
CA GLN A 147 -1.17 15.18 10.71
C GLN A 147 -0.69 15.69 9.33
N LEU A 148 0.03 14.84 8.62
CA LEU A 148 0.50 15.05 7.25
C LEU A 148 0.45 13.77 6.42
N SER A 149 0.41 13.90 5.09
CA SER A 149 0.48 12.77 4.17
C SER A 149 1.90 12.20 4.08
N LEU A 150 2.02 10.88 4.01
CA LEU A 150 3.32 10.23 3.88
C LEU A 150 3.86 10.42 2.46
N ILE A 151 5.15 10.75 2.35
CA ILE A 151 5.82 10.80 1.05
C ILE A 151 6.38 9.43 0.70
N ASP A 152 6.28 9.05 -0.57
CA ASP A 152 6.84 7.80 -1.12
C ASP A 152 7.96 8.03 -2.15
N HIS A 153 8.20 9.29 -2.51
CA HIS A 153 9.26 9.75 -3.40
C HIS A 153 10.08 10.86 -2.73
N CYS A 154 11.34 10.98 -3.13
CA CYS A 154 12.15 12.13 -2.75
C CYS A 154 11.59 13.39 -3.42
N PRO A 155 11.34 14.48 -2.66
CA PRO A 155 10.80 15.71 -3.24
C PRO A 155 11.78 16.42 -4.19
N GLU A 156 13.09 16.16 -4.05
CA GLU A 156 14.13 16.79 -4.88
C GLU A 156 14.32 16.07 -6.22
N CYS A 157 14.56 14.76 -6.21
CA CYS A 157 14.88 14.01 -7.43
C CYS A 157 13.72 13.16 -7.98
N GLY A 158 12.59 13.10 -7.27
CA GLY A 158 11.41 12.32 -7.66
C GLY A 158 11.57 10.80 -7.60
N VAL A 159 12.74 10.27 -7.19
CA VAL A 159 12.98 8.82 -7.06
C VAL A 159 12.26 8.28 -5.84
N THR A 160 11.59 7.12 -5.97
CA THR A 160 10.95 6.40 -4.87
C THR A 160 11.94 6.16 -3.73
N ILE A 161 11.52 6.21 -2.48
CA ILE A 161 12.42 6.00 -1.33
C ILE A 161 13.06 4.59 -1.38
N GLN A 162 14.40 4.53 -1.40
CA GLN A 162 15.22 3.30 -1.59
C GLN A 162 16.08 2.98 -0.35
N PRO A 163 15.50 2.50 0.77
CA PRO A 163 16.27 2.23 1.98
C PRO A 163 17.32 1.13 1.79
N PHE A 164 17.09 0.17 0.89
CA PHE A 164 18.01 -0.95 0.64
C PHE A 164 19.28 -0.54 -0.10
N LYS A 165 19.33 0.70 -0.59
CA LYS A 165 20.52 1.33 -1.16
C LYS A 165 21.26 2.21 -0.16
N ALA A 166 20.78 2.33 1.08
CA ALA A 166 21.51 3.06 2.11
C ALA A 166 22.85 2.38 2.37
N ASP A 167 23.85 3.22 2.64
CA ASP A 167 25.23 2.81 2.88
C ASP A 167 25.86 3.81 3.86
N MET A 168 27.09 3.54 4.30
CA MET A 168 27.79 4.32 5.33
C MET A 168 27.87 5.82 5.01
N GLU A 169 28.05 6.18 3.74
CA GLU A 169 28.09 7.58 3.27
C GLU A 169 26.80 8.36 3.54
N HIS A 170 25.66 7.67 3.64
CA HIS A 170 24.36 8.27 3.92
C HIS A 170 24.14 8.48 5.42
N GLY A 171 24.81 7.69 6.27
CA GLY A 171 24.74 7.74 7.73
C GLY A 171 23.40 7.34 8.37
N CYS A 172 22.26 7.51 7.68
CA CYS A 172 20.93 7.15 8.20
C CYS A 172 19.88 6.97 7.08
N LEU A 173 18.68 6.53 7.46
CA LEU A 173 17.55 6.29 6.56
C LEU A 173 16.78 7.57 6.13
N ALA A 174 17.17 8.75 6.63
CA ALA A 174 16.54 10.02 6.25
C ALA A 174 17.15 10.66 4.99
N ILE A 175 18.28 10.14 4.50
CA ILE A 175 18.97 10.70 3.33
C ILE A 175 18.54 9.95 2.07
N CYS A 176 18.19 10.69 1.02
CA CYS A 176 17.91 10.12 -0.28
C CYS A 176 19.16 9.44 -0.84
N THR A 177 19.07 8.14 -1.12
CA THR A 177 20.21 7.33 -1.59
C THR A 177 20.54 7.50 -3.07
N THR A 178 19.95 8.51 -3.71
CA THR A 178 20.19 8.84 -5.13
C THR A 178 20.75 10.24 -5.29
N CYS A 179 20.17 11.26 -4.64
CA CYS A 179 20.63 12.64 -4.75
C CYS A 179 21.24 13.22 -3.46
N GLY A 180 21.23 12.49 -2.34
CA GLY A 180 21.74 12.97 -1.06
C GLY A 180 20.85 13.99 -0.34
N PHE A 181 19.67 14.33 -0.89
CA PHE A 181 18.73 15.23 -0.22
C PHE A 181 18.28 14.65 1.13
N ASP A 182 18.28 15.49 2.16
CA ASP A 182 17.79 15.13 3.49
C ASP A 182 16.27 15.28 3.56
N LEU A 183 15.55 14.15 3.63
CA LEU A 183 14.08 14.12 3.65
C LEU A 183 13.49 14.91 4.82
N ARG A 184 14.25 15.12 5.90
CA ARG A 184 13.83 15.93 7.05
C ARG A 184 13.68 17.41 6.71
N ARG A 185 14.27 17.88 5.60
CA ARG A 185 14.15 19.28 5.14
C ARG A 185 12.90 19.52 4.29
N CYS A 186 12.11 18.48 4.02
CA CYS A 186 10.86 18.62 3.30
C CYS A 186 9.84 19.38 4.18
N GLU A 187 9.33 20.49 3.67
CA GLU A 187 8.25 21.25 4.27
C GLU A 187 6.93 20.79 3.65
N GLU A 188 6.34 19.73 4.21
CA GLU A 188 5.04 19.22 3.78
C GLU A 188 3.91 20.11 4.29
N SER A 189 2.91 20.34 3.43
CA SER A 189 1.69 21.03 3.85
C SER A 189 0.86 20.12 4.76
N LYS A 190 0.29 20.67 5.84
CA LYS A 190 -0.59 19.92 6.77
C LYS A 190 -1.98 19.62 6.19
N ASN A 191 -2.09 19.48 4.87
CA ASN A 191 -3.37 19.25 4.20
C ASN A 191 -3.62 17.75 4.02
N ILE A 192 -4.26 17.13 5.01
CA ILE A 192 -4.68 15.74 4.93
C ILE A 192 -6.10 15.63 4.37
N ASN A 193 -6.32 14.65 3.49
CA ASN A 193 -7.67 14.21 3.17
C ASN A 193 -8.31 13.50 4.38
N LEU A 194 -9.32 14.15 4.98
CA LEU A 194 -9.98 13.68 6.20
C LEU A 194 -10.69 12.33 6.01
N ASN A 195 -11.28 12.05 4.85
CA ASN A 195 -11.96 10.79 4.59
C ASN A 195 -10.96 9.62 4.52
N ALA A 196 -9.83 9.81 3.84
CA ALA A 196 -8.77 8.81 3.81
C ALA A 196 -8.20 8.53 5.21
N LEU A 197 -8.03 9.58 6.03
CA LEU A 197 -7.63 9.45 7.44
C LEU A 197 -8.69 8.74 8.27
N ASN A 198 -9.97 9.03 8.07
CA ASN A 198 -11.08 8.34 8.73
C ASN A 198 -11.07 6.84 8.42
N PHE A 199 -10.89 6.46 7.15
CA PHE A 199 -10.76 5.05 6.78
C PHE A 199 -9.54 4.40 7.46
N GLN A 200 -8.39 5.08 7.49
CA GLN A 200 -7.20 4.60 8.19
C GLN A 200 -7.50 4.34 9.68
N ASN A 201 -8.13 5.30 10.36
CA ASN A 201 -8.49 5.17 11.78
C ASN A 201 -9.49 4.02 12.01
N LYS A 202 -10.50 3.87 11.14
CA LYS A 202 -11.45 2.75 11.18
C LYS A 202 -10.72 1.41 11.03
N ALA A 203 -9.82 1.29 10.05
CA ALA A 203 -9.05 0.07 9.81
C ALA A 203 -8.13 -0.28 11.00
N GLU A 204 -7.47 0.71 11.60
CA GLU A 204 -6.65 0.52 12.81
C GLU A 204 -7.50 0.10 14.02
N GLN A 205 -8.67 0.70 14.19
CA GLN A 205 -9.61 0.30 15.24
C GLN A 205 -10.08 -1.14 15.06
N VAL A 206 -10.39 -1.56 13.83
CA VAL A 206 -10.78 -2.94 13.52
C VAL A 206 -9.67 -3.93 13.90
N LEU A 207 -8.41 -3.61 13.56
CA LEU A 207 -7.26 -4.44 13.97
C LEU A 207 -7.13 -4.51 15.50
N LYS A 208 -7.23 -3.37 16.19
CA LYS A 208 -7.07 -3.29 17.65
C LYS A 208 -8.19 -4.03 18.39
N GLN A 209 -9.44 -3.86 17.96
CA GLN A 209 -10.63 -4.43 18.61
C GLN A 209 -10.94 -5.85 18.12
N LYS A 210 -10.31 -6.30 17.02
CA LYS A 210 -10.54 -7.58 16.34
C LYS A 210 -11.97 -7.77 15.80
N ILE A 211 -12.75 -6.69 15.76
CA ILE A 211 -14.13 -6.64 15.28
C ILE A 211 -14.32 -5.36 14.49
N GLY A 212 -15.09 -5.41 13.40
CA GLY A 212 -15.51 -4.24 12.64
C GLY A 212 -17.02 -4.17 12.53
N PHE A 213 -17.51 -3.07 11.96
CA PHE A 213 -18.92 -2.87 11.68
C PHE A 213 -19.11 -2.54 10.21
N TYR A 214 -20.12 -3.14 9.60
CA TYR A 214 -20.57 -2.80 8.25
C TYR A 214 -22.10 -2.82 8.22
N ASN A 215 -22.71 -1.75 7.72
CA ASN A 215 -24.17 -1.56 7.76
C ASN A 215 -24.75 -1.82 9.16
N GLN A 216 -24.13 -1.20 10.18
CA GLN A 216 -24.48 -1.31 11.62
C GLN A 216 -24.38 -2.74 12.21
N SER A 217 -23.94 -3.73 11.44
CA SER A 217 -23.80 -5.11 11.89
C SER A 217 -22.34 -5.42 12.21
N PRO A 218 -22.04 -6.12 13.32
CA PRO A 218 -20.69 -6.55 13.61
C PRO A 218 -20.23 -7.60 12.60
N VAL A 219 -18.97 -7.50 12.19
CA VAL A 219 -18.29 -8.43 11.29
C VAL A 219 -16.89 -8.73 11.81
N THR A 220 -16.33 -9.88 11.44
CA THR A 220 -14.94 -10.21 11.78
C THR A 220 -13.98 -9.25 11.08
N THR A 221 -12.76 -9.15 11.60
CA THR A 221 -11.66 -8.38 10.97
C THR A 221 -11.49 -8.74 9.49
N GLN A 222 -11.44 -10.04 9.18
CA GLN A 222 -11.23 -10.53 7.82
C GLN A 222 -12.36 -10.09 6.89
N VAL A 223 -13.61 -10.26 7.32
CA VAL A 223 -14.79 -9.88 6.53
C VAL A 223 -14.84 -8.37 6.30
N TRP A 224 -14.49 -7.55 7.29
CA TRP A 224 -14.44 -6.09 7.12
C TRP A 224 -13.44 -5.68 6.03
N PHE A 225 -12.22 -6.24 6.05
CA PHE A 225 -11.21 -5.96 5.03
C PHE A 225 -11.56 -6.56 3.65
N GLU A 226 -12.28 -7.68 3.59
CA GLU A 226 -12.80 -8.24 2.34
C GLU A 226 -13.88 -7.36 1.69
N ILE A 227 -14.79 -6.80 2.51
CA ILE A 227 -15.81 -5.83 2.08
C ILE A 227 -15.13 -4.58 1.54
N ALA A 228 -14.21 -4.00 2.31
CA ALA A 228 -13.42 -2.84 1.90
C ALA A 228 -12.67 -3.11 0.59
N ARG A 229 -12.06 -4.29 0.43
CA ARG A 229 -11.32 -4.66 -0.78
C ARG A 229 -12.25 -4.80 -1.99
N SER A 230 -13.44 -5.33 -1.78
CA SER A 230 -14.47 -5.48 -2.82
C SER A 230 -14.97 -4.13 -3.31
N TRP A 231 -15.24 -3.19 -2.40
CA TRP A 231 -15.58 -1.81 -2.75
C TRP A 231 -14.42 -1.08 -3.44
N LEU A 232 -13.21 -1.18 -2.91
CA LEU A 232 -12.02 -0.58 -3.52
C LEU A 232 -11.79 -1.09 -4.94
N SER A 233 -12.01 -2.39 -5.19
CA SER A 233 -11.95 -2.95 -6.53
C SER A 233 -13.00 -2.34 -7.45
N GLU A 234 -14.20 -2.06 -6.94
CA GLU A 234 -15.31 -1.49 -7.69
C GLU A 234 -15.12 0.00 -7.99
N ILE A 235 -14.67 0.78 -7.01
CA ILE A 235 -14.36 2.21 -7.15
C ILE A 235 -13.43 2.45 -8.33
N ARG A 236 -12.42 1.59 -8.51
CA ARG A 236 -11.48 1.69 -9.65
C ARG A 236 -12.15 1.58 -11.02
N PHE A 237 -13.28 0.89 -11.13
CA PHE A 237 -14.10 0.89 -12.34
C PHE A 237 -15.04 2.11 -12.38
N LEU A 238 -15.66 2.44 -11.25
CA LEU A 238 -16.62 3.53 -11.12
C LEU A 238 -16.02 4.90 -11.47
N VAL A 239 -14.79 5.20 -11.06
CA VAL A 239 -14.11 6.48 -11.38
C VAL A 239 -13.88 6.70 -12.88
N ASN A 240 -14.10 5.69 -13.70
CA ASN A 240 -14.01 5.79 -15.16
C ASN A 240 -15.33 5.46 -15.86
N THR A 241 -16.44 5.38 -15.12
CA THR A 241 -17.73 5.02 -15.69
C THR A 241 -18.26 6.14 -16.59
N PRO A 242 -18.72 5.82 -17.81
CA PRO A 242 -19.43 6.78 -18.65
C PRO A 242 -20.92 6.88 -18.28
N ASN A 243 -21.41 6.04 -17.36
CA ASN A 243 -22.83 5.98 -17.02
C ASN A 243 -23.22 7.14 -16.08
N LYS A 244 -23.88 8.15 -16.63
CA LYS A 244 -24.36 9.33 -15.90
C LYS A 244 -25.24 8.99 -14.70
N ASN A 245 -26.07 7.95 -14.80
CA ASN A 245 -26.96 7.56 -13.70
C ASN A 245 -26.16 6.98 -12.51
N VAL A 246 -25.05 6.29 -12.79
CA VAL A 246 -24.15 5.81 -11.73
C VAL A 246 -23.42 6.98 -11.08
N ILE A 247 -22.99 7.97 -11.86
CA ILE A 247 -22.35 9.18 -11.32
C ILE A 247 -23.34 9.93 -10.42
N GLN A 248 -24.55 10.21 -10.91
CA GLN A 248 -25.60 10.89 -10.16
C GLN A 248 -26.04 10.13 -8.90
N LEU A 249 -26.04 8.80 -8.94
CA LEU A 249 -26.29 7.97 -7.77
C LEU A 249 -25.27 8.26 -6.64
N PHE A 250 -23.97 8.28 -6.94
CA PHE A 250 -22.93 8.55 -5.94
C PHE A 250 -22.86 10.03 -5.55
N GLU A 251 -23.09 10.95 -6.49
CA GLU A 251 -23.23 12.38 -6.18
C GLU A 251 -24.39 12.65 -5.20
N SER A 252 -25.47 11.86 -5.23
CA SER A 252 -26.57 11.96 -4.28
C SER A 252 -26.20 11.59 -2.83
N PHE A 253 -25.01 11.03 -2.63
CA PHE A 253 -24.38 10.72 -1.34
C PHE A 253 -23.14 11.59 -1.07
N ASP A 254 -22.95 12.67 -1.83
CA ASP A 254 -21.76 13.53 -1.75
C ASP A 254 -20.43 12.78 -2.03
N VAL A 255 -20.50 11.68 -2.80
CA VAL A 255 -19.33 10.92 -3.24
C VAL A 255 -18.96 11.35 -4.66
N ASN A 256 -17.86 12.10 -4.77
CA ASN A 256 -17.33 12.53 -6.05
C ASN A 256 -16.43 11.45 -6.66
N LEU A 257 -16.88 10.86 -7.78
CA LEU A 257 -16.13 9.85 -8.53
C LEU A 257 -15.11 10.44 -9.52
N HIS A 258 -15.06 11.77 -9.66
CA HIS A 258 -14.15 12.45 -10.59
C HIS A 258 -12.76 12.59 -9.98
N LEU A 259 -11.75 12.13 -10.72
CA LEU A 259 -10.34 12.29 -10.38
C LEU A 259 -9.67 13.32 -11.28
N SER A 260 -8.81 14.17 -10.72
CA SER A 260 -8.01 15.14 -11.47
C SER A 260 -6.94 14.46 -12.35
N HIS A 261 -6.55 13.23 -12.02
CA HIS A 261 -5.60 12.42 -12.76
C HIS A 261 -6.09 10.97 -12.96
N PRO A 262 -5.67 10.31 -14.04
CA PRO A 262 -5.99 8.91 -14.25
C PRO A 262 -5.28 8.03 -13.22
N VAL A 263 -6.00 7.06 -12.65
CA VAL A 263 -5.41 6.05 -11.76
C VAL A 263 -4.50 5.13 -12.56
N THR A 264 -3.29 4.90 -12.04
CA THR A 264 -2.33 3.97 -12.59
C THR A 264 -2.93 2.56 -12.67
N PRO A 265 -2.85 1.87 -13.82
CA PRO A 265 -3.50 0.57 -14.03
C PRO A 265 -2.72 -0.60 -13.38
N LEU A 266 -2.21 -0.40 -12.17
CA LEU A 266 -1.59 -1.41 -11.31
C LEU A 266 -2.48 -1.77 -10.14
N ALA A 267 -2.24 -2.91 -9.50
CA ALA A 267 -2.93 -3.25 -8.25
C ALA A 267 -2.74 -2.13 -7.20
N PHE A 268 -3.71 -2.01 -6.28
CA PHE A 268 -3.73 -0.95 -5.27
C PHE A 268 -2.43 -0.86 -4.47
N GLU A 269 -1.82 -2.01 -4.22
CA GLU A 269 -0.58 -2.19 -3.46
C GLU A 269 0.66 -1.58 -4.13
N TYR A 270 0.58 -1.21 -5.42
CA TYR A 270 1.67 -0.55 -6.17
C TYR A 270 1.44 0.95 -6.39
N LEU A 271 0.27 1.46 -6.00
CA LEU A 271 -0.08 2.86 -6.25
C LEU A 271 0.70 3.80 -5.35
N SER A 272 0.93 5.02 -5.85
CA SER A 272 1.53 6.09 -5.06
C SER A 272 0.66 6.45 -3.85
N THR A 273 1.23 7.12 -2.84
CA THR A 273 0.45 7.58 -1.69
C THR A 273 -0.72 8.48 -2.12
N GLN A 274 -0.50 9.40 -3.07
CA GLN A 274 -1.55 10.30 -3.54
C GLN A 274 -2.72 9.54 -4.19
N GLU A 275 -2.44 8.61 -5.10
CA GLU A 275 -3.50 7.81 -5.74
C GLU A 275 -4.25 6.93 -4.74
N ARG A 276 -3.57 6.43 -3.70
CA ARG A 276 -4.22 5.68 -2.62
C ARG A 276 -5.13 6.58 -1.79
N ILE A 277 -4.71 7.80 -1.46
CA ILE A 277 -5.53 8.79 -0.73
C ILE A 277 -6.87 9.01 -1.45
N ASP A 278 -6.86 9.26 -2.76
CA ASP A 278 -8.10 9.50 -3.50
C ASP A 278 -9.04 8.30 -3.45
N LEU A 279 -8.50 7.09 -3.67
CA LEU A 279 -9.28 5.85 -3.63
C LEU A 279 -9.83 5.54 -2.24
N LEU A 280 -9.04 5.78 -1.19
CA LEU A 280 -9.43 5.55 0.20
C LEU A 280 -10.45 6.59 0.68
N SER A 281 -10.35 7.83 0.20
CA SER A 281 -11.34 8.88 0.45
C SER A 281 -12.73 8.46 -0.04
N MET A 282 -12.85 8.00 -1.30
CA MET A 282 -14.10 7.47 -1.82
C MET A 282 -14.54 6.19 -1.09
N LEU A 283 -13.59 5.33 -0.72
CA LEU A 283 -13.89 4.10 -0.01
C LEU A 283 -14.52 4.35 1.36
N ASP A 284 -13.97 5.32 2.12
CA ASP A 284 -14.52 5.73 3.43
C ASP A 284 -15.99 6.12 3.31
N GLN A 285 -16.27 7.06 2.39
CA GLN A 285 -17.62 7.57 2.20
C GLN A 285 -18.57 6.47 1.73
N ILE A 286 -18.16 5.63 0.77
CA ILE A 286 -18.99 4.55 0.24
C ILE A 286 -19.29 3.48 1.29
N MET A 287 -18.33 3.13 2.14
CA MET A 287 -18.53 2.14 3.19
C MET A 287 -19.48 2.61 4.30
N ASP A 288 -19.64 3.92 4.47
CA ASP A 288 -20.58 4.51 5.43
C ASP A 288 -22.02 4.62 4.90
N ILE A 289 -22.25 4.40 3.60
CA ILE A 289 -23.60 4.42 3.02
C ILE A 289 -24.38 3.19 3.51
N PRO A 290 -25.56 3.37 4.15
CA PRO A 290 -26.44 2.26 4.50
C PRO A 290 -26.85 1.46 3.25
N CYS A 291 -26.81 0.13 3.35
CA CYS A 291 -27.06 -0.77 2.22
C CYS A 291 -28.47 -0.59 1.62
N ASP A 292 -29.47 -0.38 2.47
CA ASP A 292 -30.86 -0.14 2.08
C ASP A 292 -31.01 1.17 1.31
N LEU A 293 -30.33 2.22 1.76
CA LEU A 293 -30.33 3.51 1.09
C LEU A 293 -29.63 3.46 -0.27
N LEU A 294 -28.50 2.74 -0.38
CA LEU A 294 -27.84 2.53 -1.67
C LEU A 294 -28.75 1.76 -2.65
N VAL A 295 -29.47 0.74 -2.16
CA VAL A 295 -30.46 0.00 -2.97
C VAL A 295 -31.62 0.89 -3.40
N GLN A 296 -32.13 1.74 -2.50
CA GLN A 296 -33.20 2.69 -2.80
C GLN A 296 -32.76 3.69 -3.88
N ARG A 297 -31.64 4.38 -3.69
CA ARG A 297 -31.12 5.35 -4.66
C ARG A 297 -30.79 4.69 -6.00
N SER A 298 -30.28 3.45 -5.98
CA SER A 298 -30.07 2.68 -7.22
C SER A 298 -31.38 2.50 -7.99
N LYS A 299 -32.52 2.33 -7.30
CA LYS A 299 -33.84 2.27 -7.95
C LYS A 299 -34.27 3.62 -8.52
N GLU A 300 -34.09 4.71 -7.78
CA GLU A 300 -34.42 6.07 -8.21
C GLU A 300 -33.68 6.47 -9.49
N TYR A 301 -32.38 6.18 -9.57
CA TYR A 301 -31.56 6.49 -10.76
C TYR A 301 -31.58 5.39 -11.84
N GLY A 302 -32.35 4.31 -11.64
CA GLY A 302 -32.43 3.20 -12.60
C GLY A 302 -31.11 2.44 -12.80
N VAL A 303 -30.25 2.41 -11.77
CA VAL A 303 -28.98 1.68 -11.78
C VAL A 303 -29.22 0.22 -11.38
N SER A 304 -28.79 -0.71 -12.23
CA SER A 304 -28.99 -2.14 -12.00
C SER A 304 -27.78 -2.78 -11.32
N ARG A 305 -27.99 -3.96 -10.72
CA ARG A 305 -26.88 -4.77 -10.17
C ARG A 305 -25.81 -5.19 -11.18
N ALA A 306 -26.05 -5.01 -12.49
CA ALA A 306 -25.04 -5.27 -13.52
C ALA A 306 -23.98 -4.15 -13.60
N ASN A 307 -24.25 -2.99 -13.00
CA ASN A 307 -23.30 -1.88 -12.90
C ASN A 307 -22.26 -2.08 -11.80
N PHE A 308 -22.44 -3.07 -10.93
CA PHE A 308 -21.59 -3.33 -9.78
C PHE A 308 -21.06 -4.76 -9.75
N TRP A 309 -19.74 -4.90 -9.61
CA TRP A 309 -18.99 -6.15 -9.46
C TRP A 309 -19.24 -7.18 -10.57
N ASP A 310 -18.17 -7.57 -11.28
CA ASP A 310 -18.23 -8.65 -12.25
C ASP A 310 -18.82 -9.93 -11.62
N LYS A 311 -19.69 -10.63 -12.36
CA LYS A 311 -20.36 -11.86 -11.90
C LYS A 311 -19.38 -12.98 -11.54
N ARG A 312 -18.15 -12.93 -12.03
CA ARG A 312 -17.08 -13.88 -11.75
C ARG A 312 -16.40 -13.64 -10.40
N LYS A 313 -16.59 -12.46 -9.79
CA LYS A 313 -16.01 -12.15 -8.48
C LYS A 313 -16.86 -12.76 -7.38
N LYS A 314 -16.23 -13.48 -6.46
CA LYS A 314 -16.84 -13.89 -5.19
C LYS A 314 -16.96 -12.67 -4.30
N LEU A 315 -18.16 -12.37 -3.83
CA LEU A 315 -18.43 -11.26 -2.93
C LEU A 315 -18.64 -11.75 -1.49
N PRO A 316 -18.26 -10.95 -0.49
CA PRO A 316 -18.72 -11.13 0.88
C PRO A 316 -20.25 -11.19 0.93
N VAL A 317 -20.79 -12.00 1.85
CA VAL A 317 -22.24 -12.25 1.94
C VAL A 317 -23.05 -10.95 2.09
N GLN A 318 -22.52 -9.98 2.83
CA GLN A 318 -23.14 -8.67 3.06
C GLN A 318 -23.33 -7.90 1.74
N LEU A 319 -22.30 -7.86 0.89
CA LEU A 319 -22.37 -7.20 -0.41
C LEU A 319 -23.24 -7.99 -1.40
N GLN A 320 -23.22 -9.32 -1.31
CA GLN A 320 -24.07 -10.17 -2.14
C GLN A 320 -25.57 -9.96 -1.82
N GLN A 321 -25.94 -9.92 -0.53
CA GLN A 321 -27.30 -9.63 -0.08
C GLN A 321 -27.80 -8.27 -0.59
N MET A 322 -26.99 -7.22 -0.43
CA MET A 322 -27.30 -5.89 -0.96
C MET A 322 -27.48 -5.91 -2.49
N LYS A 323 -26.55 -6.55 -3.22
CA LYS A 323 -26.59 -6.67 -4.68
C LYS A 323 -27.82 -7.42 -5.19
N ASP A 324 -28.34 -8.39 -4.42
CA ASP A 324 -29.53 -9.15 -4.79
C ASP A 324 -30.84 -8.37 -4.61
N LEU A 325 -30.85 -7.34 -3.76
CA LEU A 325 -31.98 -6.42 -3.59
C LEU A 325 -32.03 -5.30 -4.64
N MET A 326 -30.94 -5.08 -5.37
CA MET A 326 -30.86 -4.10 -6.46
C MET A 326 -31.65 -4.54 -7.71
N ILE A 327 -32.00 -3.57 -8.57
CA ILE A 327 -32.74 -3.81 -9.81
C ILE A 327 -32.01 -4.83 -10.70
N LYS A 328 -32.76 -5.83 -11.19
CA LYS A 328 -32.26 -6.79 -12.17
C LYS A 328 -32.05 -6.10 -13.53
N PRO A 329 -30.95 -6.38 -14.24
CA PRO A 329 -30.71 -5.77 -15.55
C PRO A 329 -31.82 -6.17 -16.53
N THR A 330 -32.41 -5.17 -17.18
CA THR A 330 -33.31 -5.40 -18.33
C THR A 330 -32.45 -5.78 -19.53
N ARG A 331 -32.63 -7.00 -20.09
CA ARG A 331 -31.98 -7.40 -21.35
C ARG A 331 -32.55 -6.55 -22.48
N ARG A 332 -31.82 -5.52 -22.90
CA ARG A 332 -32.02 -4.89 -24.21
C ARG A 332 -31.07 -5.57 -25.18
N TYR A 333 -31.60 -6.44 -26.02
CA TYR A 333 -30.85 -6.93 -27.18
C TYR A 333 -30.63 -5.73 -28.11
N PRO A 334 -29.39 -5.37 -28.43
CA PRO A 334 -29.16 -4.39 -29.48
C PRO A 334 -29.73 -4.97 -30.77
N VAL A 335 -30.58 -4.21 -31.46
CA VAL A 335 -30.96 -4.52 -32.83
C VAL A 335 -29.65 -4.53 -33.62
N SER A 336 -29.29 -5.69 -34.17
CA SER A 336 -28.10 -5.91 -34.99
C SER A 336 -28.04 -4.85 -36.10
N ARG A 337 -27.30 -3.76 -35.86
CA ARG A 337 -26.79 -2.90 -36.93
C ARG A 337 -25.39 -3.40 -37.23
N ALA A 338 -25.15 -3.78 -38.48
CA ALA A 338 -23.84 -4.13 -38.98
C ALA A 338 -22.84 -3.05 -38.56
N ALA A 339 -21.94 -3.39 -37.65
CA ALA A 339 -20.92 -2.46 -37.18
C ALA A 339 -19.89 -2.30 -38.29
N ILE A 340 -19.92 -1.16 -38.99
CA ILE A 340 -18.81 -0.74 -39.83
C ILE A 340 -17.63 -0.49 -38.90
N THR A 341 -16.61 -1.34 -38.97
CA THR A 341 -15.34 -1.21 -38.25
C THR A 341 -14.54 -0.04 -38.82
N VAL A 342 -14.93 1.18 -38.47
CA VAL A 342 -14.05 2.34 -38.57
C VAL A 342 -13.08 2.24 -37.40
N THR A 343 -11.78 2.20 -37.68
CA THR A 343 -10.71 2.30 -36.68
C THR A 343 -10.76 3.66 -36.01
N LYS A 344 -11.61 3.79 -34.98
CA LYS A 344 -11.68 5.01 -34.17
C LYS A 344 -10.44 5.10 -33.27
N PRO A 345 -9.86 6.29 -33.11
CA PRO A 345 -8.79 6.50 -32.14
C PRO A 345 -9.27 6.13 -30.72
N LYS A 346 -8.34 5.63 -29.90
CA LYS A 346 -8.62 5.27 -28.51
C LYS A 346 -9.05 6.51 -27.71
N SER A 347 -9.87 6.30 -26.68
CA SER A 347 -10.29 7.41 -25.80
C SER A 347 -9.09 8.03 -25.08
N LYS A 348 -9.17 9.33 -24.76
CA LYS A 348 -8.12 10.07 -24.03
C LYS A 348 -7.68 9.33 -22.77
N ALA A 349 -8.63 8.83 -21.98
CA ALA A 349 -8.35 8.05 -20.76
C ALA A 349 -7.56 6.76 -21.05
N THR A 350 -7.87 6.06 -22.15
CA THR A 350 -7.11 4.87 -22.56
C THR A 350 -5.70 5.24 -22.99
N VAL A 351 -5.53 6.30 -23.78
CA VAL A 351 -4.20 6.78 -24.20
C VAL A 351 -3.36 7.19 -22.98
N GLN A 352 -3.93 7.92 -22.03
CA GLN A 352 -3.25 8.32 -20.79
C GLN A 352 -2.82 7.11 -19.95
N ARG A 353 -3.64 6.06 -19.84
CA ARG A 353 -3.24 4.81 -19.16
C ARG A 353 -2.10 4.09 -19.88
N GLN A 354 -2.10 4.09 -21.22
CA GLN A 354 -0.99 3.52 -21.99
C GLN A 354 0.30 4.33 -21.77
N TRP A 355 0.20 5.65 -21.69
CA TRP A 355 1.31 6.53 -21.37
C TRP A 355 1.87 6.27 -19.97
N LEU A 356 1.03 6.18 -18.93
CA LEU A 356 1.48 5.83 -17.57
C LEU A 356 2.20 4.47 -17.52
N ASN A 357 1.69 3.47 -18.25
CA ASN A 357 2.35 2.17 -18.37
C ASN A 357 3.71 2.26 -19.07
N LEU A 358 3.84 3.11 -20.08
CA LEU A 358 5.10 3.34 -20.79
C LEU A 358 6.12 4.03 -19.88
N LEU A 359 5.74 5.12 -19.20
CA LEU A 359 6.59 5.85 -18.26
C LEU A 359 7.13 4.91 -17.18
N ARG A 360 6.28 4.05 -16.60
CA ARG A 360 6.71 3.03 -15.64
C ARG A 360 7.80 2.12 -16.20
N ARG A 361 7.63 1.62 -17.43
CA ARG A 361 8.61 0.73 -18.07
C ARG A 361 9.93 1.47 -18.36
N SER A 362 9.85 2.73 -18.77
CA SER A 362 11.02 3.59 -18.99
C SER A 362 11.80 3.81 -17.70
N ASN A 363 11.13 4.21 -16.62
CA ASN A 363 11.77 4.49 -15.32
C ASN A 363 12.36 3.22 -14.69
N ASN A 364 11.76 2.05 -14.93
CA ASN A 364 12.32 0.75 -14.51
C ASN A 364 13.61 0.39 -15.25
N SER A 365 13.92 1.04 -16.38
CA SER A 365 15.07 0.73 -17.23
C SER A 365 16.37 1.38 -16.77
N GLY A 366 16.34 2.28 -15.77
CA GLY A 366 17.52 3.05 -15.40
C GLY A 366 17.98 4.01 -16.51
N ALA A 367 17.06 4.43 -17.40
CA ALA A 367 17.33 5.55 -18.26
C ALA A 367 17.29 6.81 -17.39
N MET A 368 18.47 7.22 -16.93
CA MET A 368 18.71 8.63 -16.60
C MET A 368 18.19 9.45 -17.78
N HIS A 369 17.39 10.48 -17.50
CA HIS A 369 17.31 11.59 -18.43
C HIS A 369 18.74 12.07 -18.65
N ILE A 370 19.27 11.79 -19.84
CA ILE A 370 20.41 12.50 -20.39
C ILE A 370 19.80 13.82 -20.83
N ASP A 371 20.32 14.92 -20.27
CA ASP A 371 20.03 16.29 -20.72
C ASP A 371 20.23 16.45 -22.23
#